data_AF-A0A920AQB5-F1
#
_entry.id   AF-A0A920AQB5-F1
#
_cell.length_a   1.000
_cell.length_b   1.000
_cell.length_c   1.000
_cell.angle_alpha   90.00
_cell.angle_beta   90.00
_cell.angle_gamma   90.00
#
_symmetry.space_group_name_H-M   'P 1'
#
loop_
_entity.id
_entity.type
_entity.pdbx_description
1 polymer ?
#
loop_
_entity_poly.entity_id
_entity_poly.type
_entity_poly.pdbx_seq_one_letter_code
_entity_poly.pdbx_strand_id
1 'polypeptide(L)'
;MQWNNDPCDFVVDISDFMDKKMEVILSYSSQLYDKKSNEPETPISSQQFLSSIESRAADLGRLIGVSYAEGFTTNRQLAVSQISDLI
;
A
#
# COMPACT_ATOMS: atom_id res chain seq x y z
N MET A 1 5.90 8.35 -3.08
CA MET A 1 6.15 6.96 -3.56
C MET A 1 6.56 6.08 -2.40
N GLN A 2 6.33 4.75 -2.38
CA GLN A 2 6.39 3.83 -1.21
C GLN A 2 7.59 3.92 -0.21
N TRP A 3 8.63 4.69 -0.55
CA TRP A 3 9.87 4.91 0.22
C TRP A 3 10.00 6.36 0.73
N ASN A 4 9.08 7.23 0.32
CA ASN A 4 9.05 8.66 0.55
C ASN A 4 7.69 9.03 1.15
N ASN A 5 7.68 9.85 2.20
CA ASN A 5 6.48 10.28 2.91
C ASN A 5 5.71 11.38 2.16
N ASP A 6 5.59 11.23 0.84
CA ASP A 6 4.78 12.16 0.05
C ASP A 6 3.33 12.11 0.56
N PRO A 7 2.72 13.27 0.85
CA PRO A 7 1.35 13.32 1.32
C PRO A 7 0.42 12.71 0.26
N CYS A 8 -0.53 11.90 0.71
CA CYS A 8 -1.63 11.43 -0.12
C CYS A 8 -2.77 12.44 -0.05
N ASP A 9 -3.45 12.65 -1.16
CA ASP A 9 -4.60 13.57 -1.24
C ASP A 9 -5.87 12.93 -0.69
N PHE A 10 -6.00 11.61 -0.84
CA PHE A 10 -7.06 10.81 -0.23
C PHE A 10 -6.60 9.37 0.01
N VAL A 11 -7.38 8.63 0.80
CA VAL A 11 -7.15 7.22 1.08
C VAL A 11 -8.43 6.41 0.86
N VAL A 12 -8.27 5.11 0.63
CA VAL A 12 -9.37 4.15 0.48
C VAL A 12 -9.15 3.00 1.46
N ASP A 13 -10.18 2.63 2.23
CA ASP A 13 -10.15 1.44 3.07
C ASP A 13 -9.98 0.18 2.20
N ILE A 14 -8.93 -0.58 2.48
CA ILE A 14 -8.60 -1.84 1.81
C ILE A 14 -8.49 -2.99 2.81
N SER A 15 -9.08 -2.87 3.99
CA SER A 15 -8.95 -3.86 5.07
C SER A 15 -9.37 -5.26 4.62
N ASP A 16 -10.46 -5.36 3.86
CA ASP A 16 -10.95 -6.64 3.30
C ASP A 16 -10.15 -7.15 2.08
N PHE A 17 -9.20 -6.36 1.58
CA PHE A 17 -8.44 -6.65 0.36
C PHE A 17 -6.93 -6.78 0.58
N MET A 18 -6.45 -6.57 1.81
CA MET A 18 -5.02 -6.57 2.12
C MET A 18 -4.37 -7.92 1.83
N ASP A 19 -5.02 -9.03 2.21
CA ASP A 19 -4.50 -10.39 1.96
C ASP A 19 -4.34 -10.65 0.46
N LYS A 20 -5.37 -10.29 -0.33
CA LYS A 20 -5.34 -10.45 -1.79
C LYS A 20 -4.27 -9.56 -2.45
N LYS A 21 -4.07 -8.35 -1.93
CA LYS A 21 -3.00 -7.46 -2.36
C LYS A 21 -1.63 -8.10 -2.13
N MET A 22 -1.40 -8.67 -0.94
CA MET A 22 -0.13 -9.34 -0.63
C MET A 22 0.09 -10.60 -1.46
N GLU A 23 -0.96 -11.39 -1.72
CA GLU A 23 -0.90 -12.55 -2.62
C GLU A 23 -0.44 -12.15 -4.03
N VAL A 24 -1.06 -11.11 -4.60
CA VAL A 24 -0.69 -10.61 -5.94
C VAL A 24 0.75 -10.11 -5.96
N ILE A 25 1.18 -9.38 -4.93
CA ILE A 25 2.57 -8.91 -4.80
C ILE A 25 3.53 -10.11 -4.77
N LEU A 26 3.29 -11.10 -3.93
CA LEU A 26 4.15 -12.29 -3.81
C LEU A 26 4.18 -13.16 -5.08
N SER A 27 3.20 -13.03 -5.98
CA SER A 27 3.19 -13.76 -7.27
C SER A 27 4.30 -13.32 -8.25
N TYR A 28 4.89 -12.13 -8.06
CA TYR A 28 6.01 -11.64 -8.89
C TYR A 28 7.36 -12.16 -8.37
N SER A 29 7.51 -13.48 -8.26
CA SER A 29 8.67 -14.15 -7.65
C SER A 29 10.03 -13.84 -8.31
N SER A 30 10.04 -13.37 -9.55
CA SER A 30 11.26 -12.96 -10.27
C SER A 30 11.68 -11.51 -10.02
N GLN A 31 10.89 -10.75 -9.24
CA GLN A 31 11.15 -9.32 -8.95
C GLN A 31 11.07 -9.02 -7.45
N LEU A 32 10.38 -9.88 -6.69
CA LEU A 32 10.13 -9.72 -5.26
C LEU A 32 10.71 -10.90 -4.46
N TYR A 33 10.79 -10.73 -3.15
CA TYR A 33 11.52 -11.64 -2.25
C TYR A 33 11.15 -13.12 -2.46
N ASP A 34 12.14 -13.92 -2.83
CA ASP A 34 12.09 -15.38 -2.85
C ASP A 34 13.25 -15.94 -2.02
N LYS A 35 12.92 -16.68 -0.95
CA LYS A 35 13.88 -17.36 -0.06
C LYS A 35 14.80 -18.33 -0.80
N LYS A 36 14.43 -18.78 -1.99
CA LYS A 36 15.16 -19.76 -2.80
C LYS A 36 15.93 -19.12 -3.95
N SER A 37 15.82 -17.80 -4.14
CA SER A 37 16.52 -17.11 -5.21
C SER A 37 18.00 -16.94 -4.86
N ASN A 38 18.85 -17.17 -5.87
CA ASN A 38 20.28 -16.85 -5.83
C ASN A 38 20.61 -15.55 -6.58
N GLU A 39 19.58 -14.79 -6.98
CA GLU A 39 19.77 -13.52 -7.66
C GLU A 39 20.23 -12.42 -6.69
N PRO A 40 20.93 -11.38 -7.19
CA PRO A 40 21.34 -10.26 -6.35
C PRO A 40 20.14 -9.58 -5.69
N GLU A 41 20.25 -9.24 -4.40
CA GLU A 41 19.22 -8.45 -3.74
C GLU A 41 19.10 -7.06 -4.39
N THR A 42 17.87 -6.70 -4.68
CA THR A 42 17.45 -5.36 -5.08
C THR A 42 16.66 -4.73 -3.93
N PRO A 43 16.45 -3.39 -3.92
CA PRO A 43 15.65 -2.75 -2.88
C PRO A 43 14.26 -3.40 -2.71
N ILE A 44 13.63 -3.84 -3.81
CA ILE A 44 12.29 -4.44 -3.81
C ILE A 44 12.27 -5.95 -3.53
N SER A 45 13.41 -6.65 -3.65
CA SER A 45 13.47 -8.09 -3.41
C SER A 45 13.79 -8.46 -1.96
N SER A 46 13.78 -7.48 -1.04
CA SER A 46 14.05 -7.71 0.38
C SER A 46 12.77 -8.00 1.16
N GLN A 47 12.85 -8.82 2.21
CA GLN A 47 11.74 -9.00 3.16
C GLN A 47 11.31 -7.65 3.78
N GLN A 48 12.26 -6.74 3.96
CA GLN A 48 12.02 -5.39 4.46
C GLN A 48 11.07 -4.59 3.57
N PHE A 49 11.12 -4.80 2.25
CA PHE A 49 10.21 -4.15 1.30
C PHE A 49 8.77 -4.67 1.43
N LEU A 50 8.59 -5.98 1.62
CA LEU A 50 7.26 -6.53 1.88
C LEU A 50 6.66 -5.97 3.17
N SER A 51 7.47 -5.93 4.24
CA SER A 51 7.05 -5.33 5.51
C SER A 51 6.76 -3.83 5.38
N SER A 52 7.46 -3.10 4.51
CA SER A 52 7.19 -1.67 4.31
C SER A 52 5.86 -1.41 3.61
N ILE A 53 5.45 -2.28 2.68
CA ILE A 53 4.12 -2.22 2.04
C ILE A 53 3.01 -2.38 3.09
N GLU A 54 3.11 -3.42 3.93
CA GLU A 54 2.12 -3.67 4.99
C GLU A 54 2.07 -2.52 6.00
N SER A 55 3.25 -2.05 6.44
CA SER A 55 3.36 -0.95 7.41
C SER A 55 2.74 0.33 6.87
N ARG A 56 2.99 0.67 5.59
CA ARG A 56 2.44 1.86 4.95
C ARG A 56 0.92 1.81 4.89
N ALA A 57 0.35 0.64 4.57
CA ALA A 57 -1.10 0.47 4.51
C ALA A 57 -1.74 0.59 5.90
N ALA A 58 -1.11 0.01 6.93
CA ALA A 58 -1.57 0.14 8.32
C ALA A 58 -1.47 1.58 8.84
N ASP A 59 -0.39 2.30 8.50
CA ASP A 59 -0.21 3.70 8.90
C ASP A 59 -1.30 4.60 8.32
N LEU A 60 -1.73 4.37 7.07
CA LEU A 60 -2.85 5.09 6.47
C LEU A 60 -4.19 4.67 7.07
N GLY A 61 -4.38 3.36 7.29
CA GLY A 61 -5.60 2.84 7.90
C GLY A 61 -5.87 3.48 9.26
N ARG A 62 -4.81 3.62 10.07
CA ARG A 62 -4.87 4.29 11.38
C ARG A 62 -5.41 5.73 11.30
N LEU A 63 -5.15 6.46 10.21
CA LEU A 63 -5.62 7.85 10.07
C LEU A 63 -7.15 7.96 9.94
N ILE A 64 -7.80 6.92 9.41
CA ILE A 64 -9.26 6.87 9.18
C ILE A 64 -9.96 5.81 10.06
N GLY A 65 -9.24 5.22 11.02
CA GLY A 65 -9.81 4.25 11.97
C GLY A 65 -10.08 2.84 11.42
N VAL A 66 -9.40 2.43 10.35
CA VAL A 66 -9.52 1.08 9.75
C VAL A 66 -8.20 0.31 9.83
N SER A 67 -8.20 -0.99 9.53
CA SER A 67 -6.99 -1.82 9.63
C SER A 67 -5.94 -1.47 8.57
N TYR A 68 -6.38 -1.26 7.33
CA TYR A 68 -5.49 -0.93 6.21
C TYR A 68 -6.15 0.07 5.26
N ALA A 69 -5.39 1.05 4.77
CA ALA A 69 -5.83 1.94 3.72
C ALA A 69 -4.74 2.16 2.66
N GLU A 70 -5.16 2.45 1.43
CA GLU A 70 -4.28 2.79 0.32
C GLU A 70 -4.42 4.26 -0.05
N GLY A 71 -3.29 4.94 -0.21
CA GLY A 71 -3.24 6.37 -0.45
C GLY A 71 -3.00 6.72 -1.91
N PHE A 72 -3.69 7.75 -2.38
CA PHE A 72 -3.69 8.18 -3.77
C PHE A 72 -3.37 9.67 -3.87
N THR A 73 -2.82 10.08 -5.02
CA THR A 73 -2.63 11.48 -5.37
C THR A 73 -3.46 11.85 -6.60
N THR A 74 -3.89 13.10 -6.69
CA THR A 74 -4.70 13.61 -7.79
C THR A 74 -4.28 15.01 -8.20
N ASN A 75 -4.24 15.25 -9.51
CA ASN A 75 -4.06 16.59 -10.07
C ASN A 75 -5.38 17.37 -10.19
N ARG A 76 -6.52 16.69 -10.06
CA ARG A 76 -7.87 17.28 -10.16
C ARG A 76 -8.54 17.30 -8.81
N GLN A 77 -9.43 18.28 -8.63
CA GLN A 77 -10.24 18.41 -7.42
C GLN A 77 -11.13 17.17 -7.22
N LEU A 78 -11.15 16.67 -5.99
CA LEU A 78 -12.11 15.65 -5.56
C LEU A 78 -13.48 16.30 -5.36
N ALA A 79 -14.52 15.63 -5.83
CA ALA A 79 -15.90 16.06 -5.66
C ALA A 79 -16.71 14.93 -5.01
N VAL A 80 -17.55 15.28 -4.05
CA VAL A 80 -18.51 14.38 -3.40
C VAL A 80 -19.93 14.87 -3.69
N SER A 81 -20.88 13.93 -3.77
CA SER A 81 -22.28 14.30 -3.98
C SER A 81 -22.91 14.81 -2.68
N GLN A 82 -22.45 14.29 -1.54
CA GLN A 82 -22.88 14.70 -0.20
C GLN A 82 -21.68 14.82 0.73
N ILE A 83 -21.72 15.77 1.68
CA ILE A 83 -20.65 15.95 2.67
C ILE A 83 -20.49 14.68 3.54
N SER A 84 -21.59 13.96 3.77
CA SER A 84 -21.62 12.70 4.53
C SER A 84 -20.90 11.54 3.85
N ASP A 85 -20.48 11.68 2.59
CA ASP A 85 -19.69 10.66 1.89
C ASP A 85 -18.22 10.69 2.37
N LEU A 86 -17.80 11.74 3.08
CA LEU A 86 -16.51 11.83 3.74
C LEU A 86 -16.56 11.08 5.08
N ILE A 87 -15.50 10.29 5.33
CA ILE A 87 -15.35 9.43 6.51
C ILE A 87 -14.38 10.07 7.49
#